data_AF-A0A8S9QR53-F1
#
_entry.id   AF-A0A8S9QR53-F1
#
_cell.length_a   1.000
_cell.length_b   1.000
_cell.length_c   1.000
_cell.angle_alpha   90.00
_cell.angle_beta   90.00
_cell.angle_gamma   90.00
#
_symmetry.space_group_name_H-M   'P 1'
#
loop_
_entity.id
_entity.type
_entity.pdbx_description
1 polymer ?
#
loop_
_entity_poly.entity_id
_entity_poly.type
_entity_poly.pdbx_seq_one_letter_code
_entity_poly.pdbx_strand_id
1 'polypeptide(L)' 'MFAAENGLKGDPRLEAISAAIRVVPNFPKKGIMFQDITTLLLDHKAFKHTIDIFVDRYKDMQISVVAGKKNS' A
#
# COMPACT_ATOMS: atom_id res chain seq x y z
N MET A 1 9.56 -8.34 1.57
CA MET A 1 9.29 -9.44 0.61
C MET A 1 8.46 -8.98 -0.58
N PHE A 2 7.36 -8.22 -0.44
CA PHE A 2 6.49 -7.84 -1.56
C PHE A 2 7.07 -6.88 -2.63
N ALA A 3 8.04 -6.03 -2.31
CA ALA A 3 8.67 -5.14 -3.30
C ALA A 3 9.59 -5.87 -4.30
N ALA A 4 10.04 -7.08 -3.96
CA ALA A 4 11.05 -7.81 -4.76
C ALA A 4 10.47 -8.41 -6.05
N GLU A 5 9.16 -8.67 -6.10
CA GLU A 5 8.54 -9.40 -7.22
C GLU A 5 7.93 -8.49 -8.31
N ASN A 6 7.81 -7.18 -8.06
CA ASN A 6 7.00 -6.27 -8.89
C ASN A 6 7.78 -5.14 -9.58
N GLY A 7 9.10 -5.24 -9.76
CA GLY A 7 9.90 -4.24 -10.48
C GLY A 7 10.01 -2.86 -9.80
N LEU A 8 9.43 -2.67 -8.61
CA LEU A 8 9.50 -1.42 -7.83
C LEU A 8 10.78 -1.32 -6.98
N LYS A 9 11.69 -2.28 -7.08
CA LYS A 9 12.91 -2.34 -6.28
C LYS A 9 13.79 -1.11 -6.58
N GLY A 10 13.92 -0.21 -5.61
CA GLY A 10 14.69 1.03 -5.73
C GLY A 10 13.86 2.29 -5.96
N ASP A 11 12.53 2.20 -6.04
CA ASP A 11 11.68 3.39 -6.09
C ASP A 11 11.75 4.12 -4.72
N PRO A 12 12.23 5.38 -4.66
CA PRO A 12 12.40 6.11 -3.42
C PRO A 12 11.06 6.39 -2.71
N ARG A 13 9.92 6.28 -3.41
CA ARG A 13 8.59 6.44 -2.83
C ARG A 13 8.25 5.30 -1.86
N LEU A 14 8.82 4.11 -2.03
CA LEU A 14 8.52 2.94 -1.19
C LEU A 14 8.92 3.13 0.26
N GLU A 15 10.02 3.83 0.51
CA GLU A 15 10.48 4.12 1.88
C GLU A 15 9.44 4.96 2.63
N ALA A 16 8.92 6.01 1.98
CA ALA A 16 7.90 6.87 2.57
C ALA A 16 6.58 6.10 2.83
N ILE A 17 6.18 5.23 1.91
CA ILE A 17 4.96 4.41 2.07
C ILE A 17 5.15 3.42 3.22
N SER A 18 6.27 2.71 3.28
CA SER A 18 6.55 1.73 4.34
C SER A 18 6.65 2.39 5.71
N ALA A 19 7.27 3.58 5.80
CA ALA A 19 7.35 4.34 7.04
C ALA A 19 5.99 4.82 7.55
N ALA A 20 5.03 5.01 6.65
CA ALA A 20 3.66 5.43 6.98
C ALA A 20 2.74 4.28 7.41
N ILE A 21 3.19 3.01 7.40
CA ILE A 21 2.41 1.86 7.87
C ILE A 21 2.82 1.49 9.29
N ARG A 22 1.86 1.55 10.22
CA ARG A 22 2.09 1.14 11.61
C ARG A 22 1.88 -0.36 11.79
N VAL A 23 2.73 -0.99 12.60
CA VAL A 23 2.57 -2.40 13.01
C VAL A 23 2.02 -2.47 14.43
N VAL A 24 0.88 -3.13 14.60
CA VAL A 24 0.20 -3.35 15.88
C VAL A 24 0.30 -4.85 16.25
N PRO A 25 1.11 -5.22 17.25
CA PRO A 25 1.27 -6.61 17.64
C PRO A 25 0.02 -7.14 18.38
N ASN A 26 -0.26 -8.43 18.21
CA ASN A 26 -1.32 -9.18 18.89
C ASN A 26 -2.75 -8.66 18.64
N PHE A 27 -3.02 -8.08 17.48
CA PHE A 27 -4.35 -7.59 17.10
C PHE A 27 -4.87 -8.30 15.82
N PRO A 28 -6.17 -8.63 15.72
CA PRO A 28 -7.17 -8.62 16.80
C PRO A 28 -7.02 -9.79 17.77
N LYS A 29 -6.09 -10.71 17.50
CA LYS A 29 -5.79 -11.90 18.32
C LYS A 29 -4.28 -12.03 18.53
N LYS A 30 -3.91 -12.68 19.63
CA LYS A 30 -2.51 -12.96 19.99
C LYS A 30 -1.80 -13.72 18.86
N GLY A 31 -0.56 -13.35 18.56
CA GLY A 31 0.28 -13.96 17.52
C GLY A 31 0.17 -13.30 16.14
N ILE A 32 -0.71 -12.30 15.94
CA ILE A 32 -0.85 -11.57 14.68
C ILE A 32 -0.11 -10.23 14.75
N MET A 33 0.65 -9.90 13.71
CA MET A 33 1.22 -8.56 13.50
C MET A 33 0.32 -7.80 12.53
N PHE A 34 -0.60 -6.98 13.07
CA PHE A 34 -1.55 -6.23 12.26
C PHE A 34 -0.88 -5.02 11.61
N GLN A 35 -1.06 -4.88 10.29
CA GLN A 35 -0.59 -3.71 9.55
C GLN A 35 -1.72 -2.69 9.45
N ASP A 36 -1.61 -1.62 10.22
CA ASP A 36 -2.59 -0.55 10.26
C ASP A 36 -2.32 0.49 9.18
N ILE A 37 -3.05 0.36 8.07
CA ILE A 37 -2.96 1.26 6.91
C ILE A 37 -3.65 2.61 7.14
N THR A 38 -4.40 2.81 8.24
CA THR A 38 -5.13 4.08 8.45
C THR A 38 -4.19 5.27 8.51
N THR A 39 -3.00 5.07 9.08
CA THR A 39 -1.91 6.06 9.11
C THR A 39 -1.41 6.43 7.71
N LEU A 40 -1.23 5.46 6.81
CA LEU A 40 -0.93 5.69 5.41
C LEU A 40 -2.04 6.47 4.70
N LEU A 41 -3.32 6.16 4.97
CA LEU A 41 -4.47 6.83 4.36
C LEU A 41 -4.59 8.31 4.80
N LEU A 42 -4.11 8.65 6.00
CA LEU A 42 -4.14 10.01 6.53
C LEU A 42 -2.92 10.85 6.08
N ASP A 43 -1.82 10.23 5.68
CA ASP A 43 -0.67 10.93 5.10
C ASP A 43 -0.90 11.19 3.61
N HIS A 44 -1.25 12.44 3.27
CA HIS A 44 -1.55 12.84 1.90
C HIS A 44 -0.41 12.52 0.90
N LYS A 45 0.86 12.64 1.32
CA LYS A 45 2.00 12.45 0.43
C LYS A 45 2.25 10.96 0.19
N ALA A 46 2.26 10.16 1.25
CA ALA A 46 2.45 8.72 1.15
C ALA A 46 1.26 8.03 0.46
N PHE A 47 0.04 8.49 0.72
CA PHE A 47 -1.14 8.00 0.02
C PHE A 47 -1.07 8.33 -1.48
N LYS A 48 -0.73 9.56 -1.84
CA LYS A 48 -0.54 9.95 -3.25
C LYS A 48 0.51 9.08 -3.93
N HIS A 49 1.67 8.87 -3.31
CA HIS A 49 2.71 7.99 -3.86
C HIS A 49 2.20 6.57 -4.12
N THR A 50 1.38 6.04 -3.20
CA THR A 50 0.79 4.72 -3.34
C THR A 50 -0.12 4.65 -4.57
N ILE A 51 -1.00 5.64 -4.75
CA ILE A 51 -1.88 5.72 -5.93
C ILE A 51 -1.08 5.89 -7.21
N ASP A 52 -0.08 6.78 -7.21
CA ASP A 52 0.76 7.02 -8.39
C ASP A 52 1.48 5.73 -8.83
N ILE A 53 1.99 4.91 -7.89
CA ILE A 53 2.58 3.60 -8.20
C ILE A 53 1.57 2.65 -8.86
N PHE A 54 0.32 2.63 -8.39
CA PHE A 54 -0.72 1.81 -9.01
C PHE A 54 -1.06 2.30 -10.42
N VAL A 55 -1.22 3.62 -10.60
CA VAL A 55 -1.48 4.22 -11.92
C VAL A 55 -0.33 3.93 -12.87
N ASP A 56 0.92 4.15 -12.45
CA ASP A 56 2.12 3.91 -13.26
C ASP A 56 2.17 2.47 -13.80
N ARG A 57 1.72 1.51 -12.99
CA ARG A 57 1.68 0.09 -13.37
C ARG A 57 0.60 -0.23 -14.40
N TYR A 58 -0.57 0.40 -14.28
CA TYR A 58 -1.76 -0.01 -15.04
C TYR A 58 -2.15 0.96 -16.17
N LYS A 59 -1.52 2.14 -16.27
CA LYS A 59 -1.89 3.21 -17.22
C LYS A 59 -1.97 2.76 -18.68
N ASP A 60 -1.12 1.82 -19.09
CA ASP A 60 -1.02 1.36 -20.48
C ASP A 60 -1.83 0.08 -20.75
N MET A 61 -2.55 -0.44 -19.74
CA MET A 61 -3.27 -1.71 -19.81
C MET A 61 -4.75 -1.57 -20.23
N GLN A 62 -5.19 -0.35 -20.60
CA GLN A 62 -6.57 -0.06 -21.02
C GLN A 62 -7.64 -0.56 -20.04
N ILE A 63 -7.41 -0.40 -18.74
CA ILE A 63 -8.38 -0.78 -17.71
C ILE A 63 -9.64 0.07 -17.86
N SER A 64 -10.78 -0.58 -18.10
CA SER A 64 -12.09 0.06 -18.25
C SER A 64 -12.86 0.21 -16.93
N VAL A 65 -12.61 -0.68 -15.96
CA VAL A 65 -13.32 -0.71 -14.67
C VAL A 65 -12.37 -1.14 -13.56
N VAL A 66 -12.49 -0.48 -12.39
CA VAL A 66 -11.81 -0.87 -11.15
C VAL A 66 -12.88 -1.27 -10.13
N ALA A 67 -12.79 -2.49 -9.58
CA ALA A 67 -13.71 -3.00 -8.57
C ALA A 67 -13.08 -2.96 -7.17
N GLY A 68 -13.82 -2.43 -6.20
CA GLY A 68 -13.44 -2.43 -4.78
C GLY A 68 -14.35 -3.35 -3.98
N LYS A 69 -13.77 -4.28 -3.21
CA LYS A 69 -14.53 -5.11 -2.27
C LYS A 69 -14.69 -4.38 -0.95
N LYS A 70 -15.93 -4.14 -0.53
CA LYS A 70 -16.23 -3.65 0.82
C LYS A 70 -15.89 -4.74 1.85
N ASN A 71 -15.13 -4.38 2.87
CA ASN A 71 -15.01 -5.22 4.06
C ASN A 71 -16.15 -4.85 5.03
N SER A 72 -16.88 -5.86 5.52
CA SER A 72 -18.01 -5.70 6.45
C SER A 72 -17.57 -5.96 7.89
#